data_AF-A0A0R3Q843-F1
#
_entry.id   AF-A0A0R3Q843-F1
#
_cell.length_a   1.000
_cell.length_b   1.000
_cell.length_c   1.000
_cell.angle_alpha   90.00
_cell.angle_beta   90.00
_cell.angle_gamma   90.00
#
_symmetry.space_group_name_H-M   'P 1'
#
loop_
_entity.id
_entity.type
_entity.pdbx_description
1 polymer ?
#
loop_
_entity_poly.entity_id
_entity_poly.type
_entity_poly.pdbx_seq_one_letter_code
_entity_poly.pdbx_strand_id
1 'polypeptide(L)'
;MNNATFHVPAINISEKDDHKQELKNNSSSEDEVFDEVRLWEDGWKDRYYKSKFQVDGKDIVFRRKVALAYVEGLCWVLHYYYQGCASWDWYYPFHYAPFASDFDAVSQFKPDFSAYTEPFKPLQQLMSVFPAASRMHLPEAWQELMISPVSPIIDFYPDNFVIDLNGKKCAWQGVALLPFVDEKRLLEVLNPMEDKLDAFEKERNSRGPDRLFVGPSHPFYNFAETLYENSRKDSTDLAIDTSLTFGMAGTVGVDAKAVMKGQNYKSPLSVDEFTDIAKNKAIMMIYKDPQFEKGYVFAAKRLPGAVDVPRTLKDTNLDRREPYRPQIGFLREIPRHGLTDAGRRM
;
A
#
# COMPACT_ATOMS: atom_id res chain seq x y z
N MET A 1 -29.01 32.17 -10.28
CA MET A 1 -30.45 31.84 -10.13
C MET A 1 -30.60 30.33 -10.21
N ASN A 2 -31.40 29.80 -9.29
CA ASN A 2 -31.76 28.40 -9.03
C ASN A 2 -30.68 27.52 -8.37
N ASN A 3 -30.58 27.68 -7.04
CA ASN A 3 -30.24 26.58 -6.14
C ASN A 3 -31.30 25.48 -6.29
N ALA A 4 -30.92 24.39 -6.94
CA ALA A 4 -31.67 23.15 -6.90
C ALA A 4 -30.95 22.20 -5.94
N THR A 5 -31.33 22.26 -4.67
CA THR A 5 -30.99 21.25 -3.66
C THR A 5 -31.72 19.97 -4.04
N PHE A 6 -30.99 18.94 -4.46
CA PHE A 6 -31.55 17.59 -4.67
C PHE A 6 -30.83 16.57 -3.79
N HIS A 7 -31.66 15.72 -3.20
CA HIS A 7 -31.33 14.80 -2.13
C HIS A 7 -30.73 13.52 -2.70
N VAL A 8 -29.41 13.35 -2.55
CA VAL A 8 -28.77 12.04 -2.68
C VAL A 8 -29.03 11.30 -1.36
N PRO A 9 -29.43 10.02 -1.36
CA PRO A 9 -29.50 9.22 -0.13
C PRO A 9 -28.06 8.97 0.35
N ALA A 10 -27.52 9.93 1.10
CA ALA A 10 -26.21 9.90 1.71
C ALA A 10 -26.39 9.65 3.21
N ILE A 11 -25.67 8.67 3.76
CA ILE A 11 -25.63 8.47 5.21
C ILE A 11 -24.59 9.43 5.78
N ASN A 12 -25.04 10.45 6.51
CA ASN A 12 -24.18 11.36 7.25
C ASN A 12 -23.80 10.71 8.60
N ILE A 13 -22.51 10.71 8.96
CA ILE A 13 -22.01 9.88 10.08
C ILE A 13 -22.15 10.57 11.46
N SER A 14 -22.63 11.82 11.55
CA SER A 14 -22.66 12.59 12.80
C SER A 14 -23.88 12.41 13.71
N GLU A 15 -24.93 11.68 13.31
CA GLU A 15 -26.21 11.64 14.07
C GLU A 15 -26.49 10.31 14.80
N LYS A 16 -25.48 9.69 15.44
CA LYS A 16 -25.66 8.35 16.04
C LYS A 16 -25.83 8.25 17.55
N ASP A 17 -25.80 9.33 18.32
CA ASP A 17 -25.81 9.20 19.79
C ASP A 17 -27.10 9.55 20.55
N ASP A 18 -28.14 10.15 19.94
CA ASP A 18 -29.35 10.55 20.70
C ASP A 18 -30.69 9.86 20.36
N HIS A 19 -30.76 8.96 19.37
CA HIS A 19 -32.04 8.35 18.96
C HIS A 19 -32.31 6.90 19.43
N LYS A 20 -31.60 6.43 20.47
CA LYS A 20 -31.67 5.03 20.91
C LYS A 20 -32.95 4.60 21.64
N GLN A 21 -33.97 5.46 21.78
CA GLN A 21 -35.14 5.15 22.61
C GLN A 21 -36.54 5.25 21.97
N GLU A 22 -36.68 5.62 20.69
CA GLU A 22 -38.03 5.72 20.05
C GLU A 22 -38.29 4.80 18.84
N LEU A 23 -37.30 4.05 18.34
CA LEU A 23 -37.44 3.25 17.10
C LEU A 23 -37.98 1.81 17.30
N LYS A 24 -38.78 1.55 18.35
CA LYS A 24 -39.32 0.19 18.59
C LYS A 24 -40.71 -0.10 18.05
N ASN A 25 -41.40 0.86 17.42
CA ASN A 25 -42.83 0.70 17.06
C ASN A 25 -43.23 1.10 15.63
N ASN A 26 -42.37 0.93 14.61
CA ASN A 26 -42.83 0.98 13.21
C ASN A 26 -42.06 0.00 12.32
N SER A 27 -42.45 -1.27 12.37
CA SER A 27 -42.06 -2.28 11.38
C SER A 27 -43.15 -2.41 10.32
N SER A 28 -43.06 -1.66 9.21
CA SER A 28 -43.83 -1.91 7.97
C SER A 28 -43.40 -1.00 6.79
N SER A 29 -42.12 -0.96 6.44
CA SER A 29 -41.63 -0.82 5.06
C SER A 29 -40.11 -0.89 5.08
N GLU A 30 -39.53 -1.98 4.59
CA GLU A 30 -38.16 -1.91 4.09
C GLU A 30 -38.26 -1.07 2.80
N ASP A 31 -38.14 0.25 2.94
CA ASP A 31 -38.05 1.14 1.78
C ASP A 31 -36.83 0.70 0.96
N GLU A 32 -37.07 0.03 -0.16
CA GLU A 32 -36.03 -0.31 -1.12
C GLU A 32 -35.23 0.96 -1.43
N VAL A 33 -33.94 0.98 -1.09
CA VAL A 33 -33.06 2.10 -1.39
C VAL A 33 -33.17 2.40 -2.88
N PHE A 34 -33.72 3.56 -3.21
CA PHE A 34 -33.97 3.94 -4.60
C PHE A 34 -32.65 4.01 -5.39
N ASP A 35 -32.41 3.01 -6.24
CA ASP A 35 -31.27 3.00 -7.16
C ASP A 35 -31.61 3.86 -8.39
N GLU A 36 -31.08 5.07 -8.43
CA GLU A 36 -31.29 6.01 -9.54
C GLU A 36 -30.78 5.48 -10.90
N VAL A 37 -29.77 4.62 -10.89
CA VAL A 37 -29.11 4.14 -12.11
C VAL A 37 -29.99 3.12 -12.83
N ARG A 38 -30.67 2.22 -12.08
CA ARG A 38 -31.53 1.16 -12.62
C ARG A 38 -30.82 0.40 -13.73
N LEU A 39 -29.77 -0.34 -13.36
CA LEU A 39 -28.93 -1.09 -14.32
C LEU A 39 -29.71 -2.15 -15.13
N TRP A 40 -30.92 -2.50 -14.71
CA TRP A 40 -31.81 -3.45 -15.36
C TRP A 40 -32.76 -2.84 -16.40
N GLU A 41 -32.79 -1.50 -16.56
CA GLU A 41 -33.68 -0.80 -17.51
C GLU A 41 -32.91 -0.12 -18.64
N ASP A 42 -33.48 -0.07 -19.85
CA ASP A 42 -32.90 0.67 -20.99
C ASP A 42 -32.52 2.11 -20.62
N GLY A 43 -31.42 2.60 -21.18
CA GLY A 43 -30.85 3.90 -20.84
C GLY A 43 -30.03 3.93 -19.53
N TRP A 44 -29.77 2.77 -18.91
CA TRP A 44 -28.95 2.64 -17.71
C TRP A 44 -27.58 3.30 -17.83
N LYS A 45 -26.94 3.18 -19.01
CA LYS A 45 -25.61 3.73 -19.26
C LYS A 45 -25.60 5.25 -19.15
N ASP A 46 -26.62 5.90 -19.71
CA ASP A 46 -26.75 7.36 -19.67
C ASP A 46 -27.06 7.83 -18.25
N ARG A 47 -27.96 7.13 -17.53
CA ARG A 47 -28.25 7.42 -16.12
C ARG A 47 -27.04 7.24 -15.21
N TYR A 48 -26.24 6.20 -15.44
CA TYR A 48 -25.02 5.93 -14.68
C TYR A 48 -24.02 7.07 -14.79
N TYR A 49 -23.65 7.48 -16.01
CA TYR A 49 -22.68 8.56 -16.20
C TYR A 49 -23.20 9.90 -15.69
N LYS A 50 -24.51 10.15 -15.83
CA LYS A 50 -25.15 11.35 -15.26
C LYS A 50 -25.15 11.36 -13.73
N SER A 51 -25.49 10.26 -13.08
CA SER A 51 -25.56 10.18 -11.61
C SER A 51 -24.15 10.12 -10.98
N LYS A 52 -23.27 9.25 -11.49
CA LYS A 52 -21.97 8.95 -10.86
C LYS A 52 -20.85 9.90 -11.25
N PHE A 53 -20.87 10.43 -12.47
CA PHE A 53 -19.82 11.33 -12.99
C PHE A 53 -20.32 12.76 -13.22
N GLN A 54 -21.62 13.02 -13.06
CA GLN A 54 -22.23 14.34 -13.28
C GLN A 54 -21.99 14.92 -14.69
N VAL A 55 -21.89 14.02 -15.69
CA VAL A 55 -21.72 14.38 -17.10
C VAL A 55 -22.92 13.94 -17.94
N ASP A 56 -23.07 14.48 -19.15
CA ASP A 56 -24.04 13.92 -20.10
C ASP A 56 -23.65 12.47 -20.41
N GLY A 57 -24.61 11.55 -20.31
CA GLY A 57 -24.42 10.17 -20.74
C GLY A 57 -23.92 10.08 -22.18
N LYS A 58 -24.34 10.98 -23.06
CA LYS A 58 -23.92 10.94 -24.47
C LYS A 58 -22.50 11.47 -24.72
N ASP A 59 -21.79 11.91 -23.68
CA ASP A 59 -20.39 12.33 -23.79
C ASP A 59 -19.45 11.12 -23.95
N ILE A 60 -19.36 10.63 -25.19
CA ILE A 60 -18.49 9.50 -25.56
C ILE A 60 -17.01 9.83 -25.29
N VAL A 61 -16.61 11.10 -25.42
CA VAL A 61 -15.22 11.52 -25.19
C VAL A 61 -14.86 11.34 -23.73
N PHE A 62 -15.75 11.77 -22.82
CA PHE A 62 -15.56 11.53 -21.40
C PHE A 62 -15.58 10.05 -21.04
N ARG A 63 -16.52 9.26 -21.58
CA ARG A 63 -16.58 7.80 -21.35
C ARG A 63 -15.26 7.12 -21.73
N ARG A 64 -14.72 7.45 -22.90
CA ARG A 64 -13.41 6.96 -23.35
C ARG A 64 -12.27 7.44 -22.48
N LYS A 65 -12.29 8.68 -21.99
CA LYS A 65 -11.29 9.19 -21.03
C LYS A 65 -11.24 8.34 -19.76
N VAL A 66 -12.40 8.00 -19.19
CA VAL A 66 -12.48 7.12 -18.00
C VAL A 66 -11.97 5.71 -18.33
N ALA A 67 -12.35 5.15 -19.48
CA ALA A 67 -11.87 3.85 -19.94
C ALA A 67 -10.34 3.79 -20.14
N LEU A 68 -9.76 4.81 -20.75
CA LEU A 68 -8.31 4.89 -20.97
C LEU A 68 -7.54 5.00 -19.65
N ALA A 69 -8.00 5.86 -18.71
CA ALA A 69 -7.40 5.94 -17.38
C ALA A 69 -7.51 4.60 -16.61
N TYR A 70 -8.61 3.86 -16.80
CA TYR A 70 -8.78 2.54 -16.20
C TYR A 70 -7.79 1.52 -16.79
N VAL A 71 -7.60 1.51 -18.11
CA VAL A 71 -6.61 0.64 -18.77
C VAL A 71 -5.18 0.98 -18.34
N GLU A 72 -4.85 2.28 -18.23
CA GLU A 72 -3.57 2.71 -17.68
C GLU A 72 -3.35 2.13 -16.28
N GLY A 73 -4.37 2.14 -15.44
CA GLY A 73 -4.31 1.52 -14.13
C GLY A 73 -4.13 0.01 -14.14
N LEU A 74 -4.76 -0.71 -15.07
CA LEU A 74 -4.51 -2.14 -15.24
C LEU A 74 -3.05 -2.40 -15.64
N CYS A 75 -2.48 -1.58 -16.54
CA CYS A 75 -1.08 -1.67 -16.91
C CYS A 75 -0.16 -1.34 -15.72
N TRP A 76 -0.47 -0.30 -14.96
CA TRP A 76 0.27 0.09 -13.76
C TRP A 76 0.27 -1.03 -12.71
N VAL A 77 -0.89 -1.62 -12.42
CA VAL A 77 -1.03 -2.74 -11.47
C VAL A 77 -0.23 -3.95 -11.96
N LEU A 78 -0.36 -4.33 -13.23
CA LEU A 78 0.40 -5.47 -13.75
C LEU A 78 1.91 -5.23 -13.66
N HIS A 79 2.37 -4.01 -13.98
CA HIS A 79 3.77 -3.62 -13.83
C HIS A 79 4.22 -3.68 -12.37
N TYR A 80 3.41 -3.17 -11.44
CA TYR A 80 3.69 -3.18 -10.00
C TYR A 80 4.01 -4.59 -9.49
N TYR A 81 3.22 -5.58 -9.88
CA TYR A 81 3.41 -6.97 -9.44
C TYR A 81 4.61 -7.67 -10.08
N TYR A 82 4.91 -7.41 -11.36
CA TYR A 82 5.91 -8.18 -12.10
C TYR A 82 7.27 -7.50 -12.21
N GLN A 83 7.32 -6.16 -12.16
CA GLN A 83 8.51 -5.37 -12.43
C GLN A 83 8.76 -4.29 -11.34
N GLY A 84 7.88 -4.16 -10.35
CA GLY A 84 7.93 -3.11 -9.34
C GLY A 84 7.14 -1.85 -9.74
N CYS A 85 7.09 -0.87 -8.83
CA CYS A 85 6.31 0.36 -8.99
C CYS A 85 6.73 1.14 -10.25
N ALA A 86 5.79 1.29 -11.19
CA ALA A 86 6.03 1.99 -12.45
C ALA A 86 6.02 3.52 -12.29
N SER A 87 5.15 4.03 -11.43
CA SER A 87 5.01 5.46 -11.13
C SER A 87 4.44 5.62 -9.72
N TRP A 88 5.09 6.43 -8.88
CA TRP A 88 4.60 6.74 -7.54
C TRP A 88 3.48 7.80 -7.54
N ASP A 89 3.43 8.62 -8.58
CA ASP A 89 2.50 9.75 -8.71
C ASP A 89 1.19 9.35 -9.41
N TRP A 90 1.21 8.25 -10.17
CA TRP A 90 0.04 7.79 -10.93
C TRP A 90 -1.09 7.33 -9.99
N TYR A 91 -2.30 7.80 -10.27
CA TYR A 91 -3.53 7.34 -9.64
C TYR A 91 -4.69 7.35 -10.64
N TYR A 92 -5.76 6.60 -10.34
CA TYR A 92 -6.99 6.63 -11.12
C TYR A 92 -7.90 7.79 -10.65
N PRO A 93 -8.12 8.85 -11.46
CA PRO A 93 -8.72 10.10 -10.99
C PRO A 93 -10.25 10.10 -11.04
N PHE A 94 -10.87 8.96 -10.76
CA PHE A 94 -12.33 8.81 -10.71
C PHE A 94 -12.74 7.87 -9.58
N HIS A 95 -13.90 8.15 -8.96
CA HIS A 95 -14.45 7.29 -7.91
C HIS A 95 -15.08 6.01 -8.43
N TYR A 96 -15.45 5.97 -9.71
CA TYR A 96 -16.20 4.86 -10.31
C TYR A 96 -15.52 4.35 -11.58
N ALA A 97 -15.76 3.08 -11.90
CA ALA A 97 -15.27 2.44 -13.11
C ALA A 97 -16.14 2.77 -14.33
N PRO A 98 -15.62 2.69 -15.56
CA PRO A 98 -16.44 2.72 -16.76
C PRO A 98 -17.09 1.34 -17.00
N PHE A 99 -18.01 1.23 -17.97
CA PHE A 99 -18.53 -0.08 -18.36
C PHE A 99 -17.59 -0.79 -19.33
N ALA A 100 -17.64 -2.12 -19.37
CA ALA A 100 -16.88 -2.94 -20.32
C ALA A 100 -17.09 -2.51 -21.79
N SER A 101 -18.30 -2.05 -22.13
CA SER A 101 -18.63 -1.54 -23.48
C SER A 101 -17.94 -0.22 -23.86
N ASP A 102 -17.32 0.51 -22.92
CA ASP A 102 -16.59 1.77 -23.17
C ASP A 102 -15.13 1.56 -23.55
N PHE A 103 -14.63 0.31 -23.47
CA PHE A 103 -13.27 -0.06 -23.81
C PHE A 103 -13.09 -0.31 -25.33
N ASP A 104 -13.70 0.52 -26.17
CA ASP A 104 -13.73 0.34 -27.62
C ASP A 104 -12.44 0.78 -28.34
N ALA A 105 -11.60 1.58 -27.69
CA ALA A 105 -10.38 2.16 -28.26
C ALA A 105 -9.09 1.74 -27.53
N VAL A 106 -9.14 0.72 -26.67
CA VAL A 106 -8.01 0.33 -25.80
C VAL A 106 -6.76 -0.10 -26.55
N SER A 107 -6.91 -0.66 -27.75
CA SER A 107 -5.78 -1.11 -28.58
C SER A 107 -4.91 0.05 -29.08
N GLN A 108 -5.42 1.29 -29.02
CA GLN A 108 -4.71 2.50 -29.41
C GLN A 108 -3.96 3.12 -28.23
N PHE A 109 -4.29 2.71 -27.01
CA PHE A 109 -3.65 3.22 -25.80
C PHE A 109 -2.23 2.66 -25.68
N LYS A 110 -1.28 3.56 -25.41
CA LYS A 110 0.11 3.21 -25.10
C LYS A 110 0.41 3.76 -23.70
N PRO A 111 0.56 2.90 -22.68
CA PRO A 111 0.95 3.37 -21.36
C PRO A 111 2.34 3.97 -21.40
N ASP A 112 2.53 5.10 -20.73
CA ASP A 112 3.83 5.76 -20.59
C ASP A 112 4.11 6.08 -19.12
N PHE A 113 4.95 5.26 -18.51
CA PHE A 113 5.46 5.46 -17.14
C PHE A 113 6.96 5.80 -17.16
N SER A 114 7.44 6.46 -18.22
CA SER A 114 8.87 6.77 -18.37
C SER A 114 9.35 7.89 -17.44
N ALA A 115 8.43 8.77 -17.02
CA ALA A 115 8.67 9.87 -16.11
C ALA A 115 9.32 9.39 -14.81
N TYR A 116 10.29 10.16 -14.32
CA TYR A 116 10.86 9.92 -12.99
C TYR A 116 9.84 10.35 -11.94
N THR A 117 9.56 9.45 -11.00
CA THR A 117 8.66 9.67 -9.87
C THR A 117 9.30 9.07 -8.63
N GLU A 118 9.02 9.62 -7.46
CA GLU A 118 9.57 9.12 -6.20
C GLU A 118 8.49 9.05 -5.13
N PRO A 119 8.64 8.19 -4.11
CA PRO A 119 7.69 8.14 -3.02
C PRO A 119 7.64 9.48 -2.27
N PHE A 120 6.45 9.89 -1.84
CA PHE A 120 6.30 10.95 -0.85
C PHE A 120 7.18 10.69 0.38
N LYS A 121 7.66 11.78 1.00
CA LYS A 121 8.22 11.68 2.34
C LYS A 121 7.14 11.23 3.34
N PRO A 122 7.50 10.53 4.43
CA PRO A 122 6.51 10.01 5.38
C PRO A 122 5.49 11.04 5.87
N LEU A 123 5.92 12.26 6.22
CA LEU A 123 5.01 13.31 6.70
C LEU A 123 4.14 13.90 5.58
N GLN A 124 4.66 14.01 4.36
CA GLN A 124 3.88 14.44 3.20
C GLN A 124 2.77 13.41 2.90
N GLN A 125 3.11 12.13 2.96
CA GLN A 125 2.15 11.04 2.83
C GLN A 125 1.09 11.10 3.94
N LEU A 126 1.47 11.34 5.21
CA LEU A 126 0.51 11.49 6.30
C LEU A 126 -0.48 12.65 6.06
N MET A 127 0.00 13.80 5.57
CA MET A 127 -0.88 14.91 5.18
C MET A 127 -1.83 14.52 4.04
N SER A 128 -1.40 13.69 3.10
CA SER A 128 -2.26 13.25 2.00
C SER A 128 -3.31 12.19 2.37
N VAL A 129 -3.14 11.44 3.49
CA VAL A 129 -4.01 10.31 3.83
C VAL A 129 -4.82 10.48 5.11
N PHE A 130 -4.37 11.33 6.05
CA PHE A 130 -5.06 11.47 7.33
C PHE A 130 -6.25 12.43 7.26
N PRO A 131 -7.35 12.12 7.97
CA PRO A 131 -8.35 13.12 8.29
C PRO A 131 -7.81 14.09 9.36
N ALA A 132 -8.39 15.29 9.44
CA ALA A 132 -8.02 16.31 10.44
C ALA A 132 -8.10 15.79 11.89
N ALA A 133 -9.02 14.86 12.17
CA ALA A 133 -9.17 14.22 13.49
C ALA A 133 -7.91 13.47 13.97
N SER A 134 -7.03 13.03 13.05
CA SER A 134 -5.80 12.30 13.34
C SER A 134 -4.55 13.18 13.34
N ARG A 135 -4.70 14.51 13.32
CA ARG A 135 -3.59 15.47 13.23
C ARG A 135 -2.53 15.33 14.32
N MET A 136 -2.87 14.76 15.49
CA MET A 136 -1.94 14.52 16.60
C MET A 136 -0.72 13.66 16.24
N HIS A 137 -0.77 12.94 15.11
CA HIS A 137 0.35 12.15 14.60
C HIS A 137 1.33 12.93 13.73
N LEU A 138 1.03 14.20 13.41
CA LEU A 138 1.86 15.11 12.63
C LEU A 138 2.63 16.08 13.54
N PRO A 139 3.72 16.68 13.03
CA PRO A 139 4.38 17.81 13.70
C PRO A 139 3.39 18.90 14.08
N GLU A 140 3.50 19.46 15.28
CA GLU A 140 2.59 20.50 15.77
C GLU A 140 2.48 21.68 14.79
N ALA A 141 3.60 22.07 14.18
CA ALA A 141 3.67 23.14 13.17
C ALA A 141 2.84 22.87 11.90
N TRP A 142 2.49 21.62 11.61
CA TRP A 142 1.73 21.22 10.41
C TRP A 142 0.25 20.99 10.72
N GLN A 143 -0.11 20.72 11.99
CA GLN A 143 -1.48 20.35 12.38
C GLN A 143 -2.52 21.43 12.06
N GLU A 144 -2.12 22.71 12.12
CA GLU A 144 -2.98 23.85 11.80
C GLU A 144 -3.43 23.85 10.33
N LEU A 145 -2.62 23.29 9.42
CA LEU A 145 -2.95 23.22 8.00
C LEU A 145 -4.20 22.36 7.71
N MET A 146 -4.56 21.45 8.62
CA MET A 146 -5.72 20.56 8.46
C MET A 146 -7.00 21.11 9.09
N ILE A 147 -6.92 22.17 9.91
CA ILE A 147 -8.08 22.67 10.67
C ILE A 147 -8.37 24.16 10.42
N SER A 148 -7.36 24.92 10.01
CA SER A 148 -7.50 26.36 9.87
C SER A 148 -8.32 26.69 8.61
N PRO A 149 -9.43 27.45 8.72
CA PRO A 149 -10.24 27.84 7.55
C PRO A 149 -9.47 28.67 6.51
N VAL A 150 -8.34 29.28 6.91
CA VAL A 150 -7.47 30.07 6.03
C VAL A 150 -6.32 29.24 5.43
N SER A 151 -6.24 27.94 5.76
CA SER A 151 -5.23 27.05 5.18
C SER A 151 -5.46 26.91 3.67
N PRO A 152 -4.41 27.01 2.84
CA PRO A 152 -4.51 26.88 1.38
C PRO A 152 -4.89 25.47 0.90
N ILE A 153 -4.94 24.50 1.81
CA ILE A 153 -5.25 23.09 1.55
C ILE A 153 -6.37 22.56 2.45
N ILE A 154 -7.15 23.46 3.09
CA ILE A 154 -8.23 23.06 4.01
C ILE A 154 -9.31 22.21 3.31
N ASP A 155 -9.52 22.44 2.01
CA ASP A 155 -10.50 21.72 1.20
C ASP A 155 -10.16 20.23 0.99
N PHE A 156 -8.94 19.79 1.31
CA PHE A 156 -8.59 18.37 1.36
C PHE A 156 -9.15 17.63 2.58
N TYR A 157 -9.58 18.35 3.63
CA TYR A 157 -9.95 17.77 4.92
C TYR A 157 -11.40 18.10 5.31
N PRO A 158 -12.40 17.62 4.55
CA PRO A 158 -13.80 17.85 4.92
C PRO A 158 -14.16 17.11 6.22
N ASP A 159 -14.88 17.78 7.12
CA ASP A 159 -15.38 17.15 8.36
C ASP A 159 -16.44 16.06 8.06
N ASN A 160 -17.22 16.27 7.00
CA ASN A 160 -18.27 15.36 6.56
C ASN A 160 -18.15 15.11 5.05
N PHE A 161 -18.33 13.86 4.63
CA PHE A 161 -18.33 13.44 3.24
C PHE A 161 -19.39 12.39 2.98
N VAL A 162 -19.76 12.24 1.71
CA VAL A 162 -20.82 11.31 1.30
C VAL A 162 -20.23 9.93 1.06
N ILE A 163 -20.92 8.89 1.56
CA ILE A 163 -20.68 7.51 1.17
C ILE A 163 -21.80 7.07 0.23
N ASP A 164 -21.46 6.79 -1.03
CA ASP A 164 -22.38 6.19 -1.99
C ASP A 164 -22.36 4.66 -1.86
N LEU A 165 -23.47 4.07 -1.42
CA LEU A 165 -23.59 2.61 -1.29
C LEU A 165 -23.47 1.89 -2.64
N ASN A 166 -23.80 2.54 -3.76
CA ASN A 166 -23.65 2.00 -5.12
C ASN A 166 -24.14 0.54 -5.26
N GLY A 167 -25.36 0.27 -4.76
CA GLY A 167 -25.99 -1.05 -4.77
C GLY A 167 -25.47 -2.06 -3.75
N LYS A 168 -24.62 -1.63 -2.80
CA LYS A 168 -24.11 -2.45 -1.69
C LYS A 168 -24.93 -2.28 -0.43
N LYS A 169 -24.85 -3.27 0.46
CA LYS A 169 -25.67 -3.33 1.68
C LYS A 169 -25.04 -2.57 2.85
N CYS A 170 -23.72 -2.58 2.96
CA CYS A 170 -23.02 -2.01 4.10
C CYS A 170 -22.18 -0.80 3.68
N ALA A 171 -22.10 0.22 4.54
CA ALA A 171 -21.36 1.46 4.27
C ALA A 171 -19.87 1.23 3.93
N TRP A 172 -19.21 0.24 4.55
CA TRP A 172 -17.82 -0.11 4.25
C TRP A 172 -17.60 -0.72 2.85
N GLN A 173 -18.67 -1.10 2.16
CA GLN A 173 -18.64 -1.53 0.75
C GLN A 173 -18.92 -0.38 -0.21
N GLY A 174 -19.40 0.75 0.31
CA GLY A 174 -19.70 1.95 -0.46
C GLY A 174 -18.45 2.72 -0.85
N VAL A 175 -18.65 3.72 -1.68
CA VAL A 175 -17.60 4.61 -2.19
C VAL A 175 -17.60 5.89 -1.36
N ALA A 176 -16.50 6.18 -0.68
CA ALA A 176 -16.29 7.47 -0.01
C ALA A 176 -15.97 8.53 -1.06
N LEU A 177 -16.83 9.54 -1.17
CA LEU A 177 -16.67 10.65 -2.13
C LEU A 177 -15.85 11.76 -1.49
N LEU A 178 -14.53 11.57 -1.53
CA LEU A 178 -13.55 12.54 -1.04
C LEU A 178 -12.96 13.33 -2.21
N PRO A 179 -12.57 14.59 -2.00
CA PRO A 179 -11.78 15.30 -3.00
C PRO A 179 -10.42 14.61 -3.19
N PHE A 180 -9.96 14.50 -4.44
CA PHE A 180 -8.60 14.06 -4.70
C PHE A 180 -7.61 15.15 -4.29
N VAL A 181 -6.53 14.75 -3.64
CA VAL A 181 -5.46 15.67 -3.22
C VAL A 181 -4.67 16.13 -4.46
N ASP A 182 -4.53 17.44 -4.62
CA ASP A 182 -3.59 18.03 -5.58
C ASP A 182 -2.18 18.00 -4.97
N GLU A 183 -1.37 17.06 -5.44
CA GLU A 183 0.00 16.85 -5.00
C GLU A 183 0.85 18.12 -5.07
N LYS A 184 0.77 18.87 -6.18
CA LYS A 184 1.62 20.05 -6.38
C LYS A 184 1.27 21.11 -5.36
N ARG A 185 -0.02 21.37 -5.19
CA ARG A 185 -0.52 22.32 -4.19
C ARG A 185 -0.18 21.88 -2.76
N LEU A 186 -0.25 20.59 -2.48
CA LEU A 186 0.17 20.05 -1.18
C LEU A 186 1.66 20.33 -0.92
N LEU A 187 2.53 19.95 -1.85
CA LEU A 187 3.98 20.09 -1.71
C LEU A 187 4.42 21.56 -1.64
N GLU A 188 3.80 22.46 -2.40
CA GLU A 188 4.05 23.90 -2.32
C GLU A 188 3.83 24.47 -0.90
N VAL A 189 2.87 23.93 -0.16
CA VAL A 189 2.55 24.34 1.21
C VAL A 189 3.47 23.66 2.23
N LEU A 190 3.83 22.40 2.01
CA LEU A 190 4.62 21.60 2.96
C LEU A 190 6.13 21.88 2.88
N ASN A 191 6.67 22.14 1.69
CA ASN A 191 8.12 22.33 1.51
C ASN A 191 8.70 23.44 2.41
N PRO A 192 8.09 24.63 2.55
CA PRO A 192 8.57 25.66 3.48
C PRO A 192 8.39 25.29 4.95
N MET A 193 7.51 24.34 5.27
CA MET A 193 7.27 23.90 6.65
C MET A 193 8.29 22.85 7.11
N GLU A 194 9.10 22.28 6.22
CA GLU A 194 10.16 21.34 6.58
C GLU A 194 11.25 21.97 7.45
N ASP A 195 11.50 23.27 7.29
CA ASP A 195 12.47 24.02 8.11
C ASP A 195 12.07 24.09 9.57
N LYS A 196 10.76 23.99 9.86
CA LYS A 196 10.20 24.05 11.22
C LYS A 196 10.28 22.71 11.97
N LEU A 197 10.65 21.63 11.28
CA LEU A 197 10.75 20.31 11.88
C LEU A 197 11.95 20.23 12.82
N ASP A 198 11.75 19.62 13.98
CA ASP A 198 12.85 19.30 14.89
C ASP A 198 13.73 18.15 14.34
N ALA A 199 14.81 17.83 15.05
CA ALA A 199 15.74 16.79 14.60
C ALA A 199 15.11 15.39 14.52
N PHE A 200 14.22 15.06 15.46
CA PHE A 200 13.52 13.77 15.51
C PHE A 200 12.48 13.68 14.40
N GLU A 201 11.75 14.76 14.14
CA GLU A 201 10.77 14.90 13.06
C GLU A 201 11.43 14.79 11.68
N LYS A 202 12.59 15.44 11.50
CA LYS A 202 13.40 15.29 10.27
C LYS A 202 13.86 13.86 10.06
N GLU A 203 14.28 13.19 11.13
CA GLU A 203 14.70 11.79 11.08
C GLU A 203 13.56 10.86 10.65
N ARG A 204 12.37 10.96 11.27
CA ARG A 204 11.19 10.15 10.85
C ARG A 204 10.63 10.54 9.48
N ASN A 205 10.96 11.73 8.96
CA ASN A 205 10.60 12.17 7.62
C ASN A 205 11.62 11.77 6.54
N SER A 206 12.62 10.96 6.90
CA SER A 206 13.66 10.47 5.99
C SER A 206 13.46 9.01 5.60
N ARG A 207 14.01 8.61 4.44
CA ARG A 207 14.01 7.20 4.01
C ARG A 207 15.09 6.44 4.77
N GLY A 208 14.67 5.51 5.63
CA GLY A 208 15.57 4.63 6.38
C GLY A 208 16.13 3.48 5.52
N PRO A 209 17.26 2.88 5.93
CA PRO A 209 17.78 1.67 5.31
C PRO A 209 17.12 0.41 5.87
N ASP A 210 17.17 -0.69 5.10
CA ASP A 210 16.92 -2.03 5.62
C ASP A 210 18.09 -2.50 6.49
N ARG A 211 17.81 -3.40 7.43
CA ARG A 211 18.79 -3.92 8.39
C ARG A 211 18.82 -5.43 8.39
N LEU A 212 20.03 -5.98 8.40
CA LEU A 212 20.30 -7.40 8.56
C LEU A 212 20.95 -7.65 9.93
N PHE A 213 20.51 -8.71 10.60
CA PHE A 213 21.03 -9.15 11.89
C PHE A 213 21.64 -10.54 11.78
N VAL A 214 22.86 -10.71 12.29
CA VAL A 214 23.61 -11.97 12.20
C VAL A 214 24.06 -12.41 13.59
N GLY A 215 23.71 -13.63 13.98
CA GLY A 215 24.13 -14.24 15.24
C GLY A 215 25.47 -14.96 15.16
N PRO A 216 26.13 -15.22 16.31
CA PRO A 216 27.50 -15.76 16.37
C PRO A 216 27.68 -17.17 15.78
N SER A 217 26.60 -17.94 15.64
CA SER A 217 26.64 -19.28 15.05
C SER A 217 26.60 -19.27 13.52
N HIS A 218 26.32 -18.12 12.89
CA HIS A 218 26.14 -18.03 11.44
C HIS A 218 27.49 -17.89 10.73
N PRO A 219 27.75 -18.56 9.59
CA PRO A 219 29.03 -18.48 8.88
C PRO A 219 29.44 -17.06 8.47
N PHE A 220 28.45 -16.23 8.11
CA PHE A 220 28.64 -14.82 7.80
C PHE A 220 29.04 -13.92 8.98
N TYR A 221 29.02 -14.43 10.23
CA TYR A 221 29.26 -13.62 11.42
C TYR A 221 30.66 -12.98 11.44
N ASN A 222 31.70 -13.75 11.13
CA ASN A 222 33.08 -13.26 11.13
C ASN A 222 33.27 -12.14 10.09
N PHE A 223 32.64 -12.27 8.92
CA PHE A 223 32.66 -11.20 7.91
C PHE A 223 32.00 -9.93 8.45
N ALA A 224 30.85 -10.06 9.12
CA ALA A 224 30.15 -8.94 9.73
C ALA A 224 30.97 -8.25 10.85
N GLU A 225 31.79 -8.98 11.60
CA GLU A 225 32.74 -8.39 12.55
C GLU A 225 33.83 -7.58 11.85
N THR A 226 34.49 -8.20 10.87
CA THR A 226 35.57 -7.57 10.10
C THR A 226 35.10 -6.33 9.33
N LEU A 227 33.83 -6.29 8.92
CA LEU A 227 33.22 -5.11 8.32
C LEU A 227 33.31 -3.90 9.27
N TYR A 228 32.96 -4.08 10.55
CA TYR A 228 33.01 -3.00 11.54
C TYR A 228 34.44 -2.63 11.96
N GLU A 229 35.37 -3.59 11.98
CA GLU A 229 36.79 -3.34 12.30
C GLU A 229 37.51 -2.51 11.23
N ASN A 230 37.20 -2.76 9.95
CA ASN A 230 37.86 -2.13 8.81
C ASN A 230 37.17 -0.86 8.30
N SER A 231 36.00 -0.51 8.83
CA SER A 231 35.24 0.64 8.39
C SER A 231 35.94 1.94 8.77
N ARG A 232 36.59 2.58 7.78
CA ARG A 232 36.88 4.02 7.83
C ARG A 232 35.55 4.77 7.78
N LYS A 233 35.52 6.01 8.29
CA LYS A 233 34.31 6.85 8.47
C LYS A 233 33.43 7.05 7.21
N ASP A 234 33.86 6.59 6.04
CA ASP A 234 33.10 6.62 4.79
C ASP A 234 32.56 5.21 4.48
N SER A 235 31.29 5.00 4.80
CA SER A 235 30.47 3.81 4.53
C SER A 235 30.57 3.38 3.06
N THR A 236 31.34 2.34 2.77
CA THR A 236 31.32 1.68 1.46
C THR A 236 30.49 0.42 1.57
N ASP A 237 29.40 0.34 0.80
CA ASP A 237 28.58 -0.86 0.71
C ASP A 237 29.44 -2.00 0.11
N LEU A 238 29.48 -3.15 0.77
CA LEU A 238 30.22 -4.33 0.32
C LEU A 238 29.25 -5.40 -0.18
N ALA A 239 29.58 -6.00 -1.33
CA ALA A 239 28.83 -7.13 -1.86
C ALA A 239 28.94 -8.35 -0.93
N ILE A 240 27.81 -9.01 -0.67
CA ILE A 240 27.77 -10.24 0.10
C ILE A 240 28.36 -11.39 -0.73
N ASP A 241 29.29 -12.15 -0.14
CA ASP A 241 29.65 -13.47 -0.64
C ASP A 241 28.52 -14.46 -0.32
N THR A 242 27.77 -14.82 -1.36
CA THR A 242 26.61 -15.73 -1.26
C THR A 242 26.93 -17.10 -0.67
N SER A 243 28.20 -17.54 -0.70
CA SER A 243 28.62 -18.81 -0.09
C SER A 243 28.55 -18.79 1.43
N LEU A 244 28.67 -17.60 2.04
CA LEU A 244 28.62 -17.40 3.49
C LEU A 244 27.18 -17.19 4.02
N THR A 245 26.23 -16.95 3.13
CA THR A 245 24.85 -16.57 3.44
C THR A 245 23.82 -17.54 2.83
N PHE A 246 24.26 -18.76 2.50
CA PHE A 246 23.42 -19.81 1.94
C PHE A 246 22.68 -19.39 0.65
N GLY A 247 23.25 -18.46 -0.11
CA GLY A 247 22.69 -17.96 -1.37
C GLY A 247 22.04 -16.58 -1.30
N MET A 248 21.97 -15.93 -0.12
CA MET A 248 21.47 -14.56 -0.03
C MET A 248 22.45 -13.58 -0.67
N ALA A 249 22.01 -12.87 -1.71
CA ALA A 249 22.78 -11.85 -2.40
C ALA A 249 22.32 -10.45 -1.99
N GLY A 250 23.20 -9.46 -2.18
CA GLY A 250 22.93 -8.06 -1.85
C GLY A 250 24.21 -7.35 -1.45
N THR A 251 24.06 -6.16 -0.88
CA THR A 251 25.19 -5.40 -0.33
C THR A 251 24.93 -5.06 1.12
N VAL A 252 25.98 -5.01 1.94
CA VAL A 252 25.93 -4.66 3.35
C VAL A 252 26.87 -3.52 3.70
N GLY A 253 26.48 -2.72 4.69
CA GLY A 253 27.26 -1.58 5.18
C GLY A 253 27.13 -1.41 6.68
N VAL A 254 27.99 -0.58 7.27
CA VAL A 254 27.91 -0.27 8.70
C VAL A 254 26.72 0.66 8.99
N ASP A 255 25.97 0.36 10.05
CA ASP A 255 24.97 1.26 10.60
C ASP A 255 25.52 1.97 11.84
N ALA A 256 25.47 3.31 11.85
CA ALA A 256 25.86 4.13 13.00
C ALA A 256 24.97 3.92 14.23
N LYS A 257 23.76 3.36 14.05
CA LYS A 257 22.81 3.02 15.12
C LYS A 257 23.04 1.61 15.69
N ALA A 258 24.03 0.87 15.20
CA ALA A 258 24.28 -0.49 15.67
C ALA A 258 24.76 -0.49 17.13
N VAL A 259 24.12 -1.31 17.97
CA VAL A 259 24.63 -1.64 19.30
C VAL A 259 25.74 -2.67 19.13
N MET A 260 26.97 -2.25 19.41
CA MET A 260 28.16 -3.05 19.10
C MET A 260 28.23 -4.32 19.95
N LYS A 261 28.92 -5.35 19.44
CA LYS A 261 29.19 -6.59 20.16
C LYS A 261 29.77 -6.29 21.55
N GLY A 262 29.22 -6.95 22.56
CA GLY A 262 29.63 -6.81 23.96
C GLY A 262 28.99 -5.63 24.71
N GLN A 263 28.33 -4.69 24.01
CA GLN A 263 27.53 -3.65 24.67
C GLN A 263 26.20 -4.22 25.17
N ASN A 264 25.62 -3.57 26.17
CA ASN A 264 24.27 -3.91 26.64
C ASN A 264 23.24 -3.27 25.71
N TYR A 265 22.23 -4.03 25.31
CA TYR A 265 21.08 -3.52 24.59
C TYR A 265 19.93 -3.35 25.57
N LYS A 266 19.51 -2.10 25.79
CA LYS A 266 18.39 -1.78 26.67
C LYS A 266 17.07 -2.06 25.95
N SER A 267 16.14 -2.73 26.63
CA SER A 267 14.80 -2.94 26.10
C SER A 267 14.09 -1.59 25.90
N PRO A 268 13.47 -1.34 24.73
CA PRO A 268 12.66 -0.14 24.53
C PRO A 268 11.30 -0.23 25.22
N LEU A 269 10.93 -1.40 25.74
CA LEU A 269 9.66 -1.65 26.41
C LEU A 269 9.89 -1.74 27.92
N SER A 270 9.15 -0.94 28.68
CA SER A 270 9.20 -0.92 30.15
C SER A 270 8.33 -2.02 30.76
N VAL A 271 8.53 -3.28 30.33
CA VAL A 271 7.77 -4.43 30.79
C VAL A 271 8.73 -5.53 31.23
N ASP A 272 8.46 -6.18 32.35
CA ASP A 272 9.38 -7.11 33.02
C ASP A 272 9.72 -8.35 32.16
N GLU A 273 8.83 -8.78 31.27
CA GLU A 273 9.07 -9.90 30.35
C GLU A 273 10.15 -9.58 29.30
N PHE A 274 10.36 -8.30 28.98
CA PHE A 274 11.33 -7.86 27.98
C PHE A 274 12.55 -7.25 28.66
N THR A 275 13.40 -8.12 29.20
CA THR A 275 14.62 -7.73 29.91
C THR A 275 15.71 -7.23 28.97
N ASP A 276 16.60 -6.39 29.51
CA ASP A 276 17.79 -5.91 28.81
C ASP A 276 18.69 -7.07 28.38
N ILE A 277 19.22 -6.99 27.16
CA ILE A 277 20.18 -7.97 26.66
C ILE A 277 21.58 -7.55 27.11
N ALA A 278 22.10 -8.24 28.13
CA ALA A 278 23.48 -8.07 28.56
C ALA A 278 24.44 -8.63 27.51
N LYS A 279 25.47 -7.86 27.15
CA LYS A 279 26.54 -8.25 26.21
C LYS A 279 25.97 -8.79 24.89
N ASN A 280 25.35 -7.92 24.11
CA ASN A 280 24.84 -8.22 22.77
C ASN A 280 25.88 -9.02 21.96
N LYS A 281 25.44 -10.14 21.39
CA LYS A 281 26.28 -10.99 20.52
C LYS A 281 25.88 -10.92 19.06
N ALA A 282 24.72 -10.34 18.72
CA ALA A 282 24.30 -10.20 17.33
C ALA A 282 24.95 -8.95 16.71
N ILE A 283 25.19 -9.00 15.41
CA ILE A 283 25.71 -7.86 14.64
C ILE A 283 24.59 -7.35 13.76
N MET A 284 24.37 -6.04 13.81
CA MET A 284 23.42 -5.33 12.96
C MET A 284 24.20 -4.63 11.84
N MET A 285 23.67 -4.63 10.63
CA MET A 285 24.28 -3.95 9.48
C MET A 285 23.17 -3.41 8.56
N ILE A 286 23.49 -2.38 7.78
CA ILE A 286 22.64 -1.94 6.67
C ILE A 286 22.67 -3.04 5.62
N TYR A 287 21.51 -3.33 5.04
CA TYR A 287 21.36 -4.24 3.90
C TYR A 287 20.68 -3.51 2.74
N LYS A 288 21.08 -3.85 1.51
CA LYS A 288 20.40 -3.44 0.29
C LYS A 288 20.28 -4.64 -0.63
N ASP A 289 19.09 -4.80 -1.21
CA ASP A 289 18.86 -5.82 -2.23
C ASP A 289 19.79 -5.64 -3.44
N PRO A 290 20.03 -6.72 -4.22
CA PRO A 290 20.70 -6.61 -5.50
C PRO A 290 20.05 -5.53 -6.37
N GLN A 291 20.88 -4.61 -6.88
CA GLN A 291 20.42 -3.50 -7.71
C GLN A 291 20.43 -3.91 -9.19
N PHE A 292 19.38 -3.54 -9.91
CA PHE A 292 19.23 -3.81 -11.34
C PHE A 292 19.11 -2.49 -12.10
N GLU A 293 19.57 -2.46 -13.34
CA GLU A 293 19.46 -1.27 -14.19
C GLU A 293 17.98 -0.90 -14.46
N LYS A 294 17.71 0.39 -14.68
CA LYS A 294 16.36 0.86 -15.03
C LYS A 294 15.91 0.18 -16.33
N GLY A 295 14.75 -0.49 -16.28
CA GLY A 295 14.21 -1.24 -17.41
C GLY A 295 14.64 -2.71 -17.47
N TYR A 296 15.38 -3.21 -16.47
CA TYR A 296 15.61 -4.65 -16.33
C TYR A 296 14.27 -5.40 -16.25
N VAL A 297 14.12 -6.44 -17.08
CA VAL A 297 12.89 -7.22 -17.16
C VAL A 297 13.03 -8.51 -16.35
N PHE A 298 12.28 -8.60 -15.27
CA PHE A 298 12.09 -9.85 -14.53
C PHE A 298 11.15 -10.77 -15.32
N ALA A 299 11.74 -11.64 -16.14
CA ALA A 299 10.97 -12.56 -16.96
C ALA A 299 10.16 -13.54 -16.10
N ALA A 300 8.85 -13.63 -16.37
CA ALA A 300 7.96 -14.61 -15.77
C ALA A 300 8.21 -16.02 -16.33
N LYS A 301 9.38 -16.59 -15.98
CA LYS A 301 9.83 -17.90 -16.44
C LYS A 301 10.41 -18.71 -15.29
N ARG A 302 10.30 -20.03 -15.41
CA ARG A 302 10.93 -20.97 -14.48
C ARG A 302 12.45 -20.90 -14.61
N LEU A 303 13.15 -20.91 -13.47
CA LEU A 303 14.61 -20.96 -13.45
C LEU A 303 15.12 -22.33 -13.91
N PRO A 304 16.26 -22.40 -14.61
CA PRO A 304 16.92 -23.66 -14.92
C PRO A 304 17.17 -24.48 -13.65
N GLY A 305 16.89 -25.79 -13.70
CA GLY A 305 17.09 -26.70 -12.57
C GLY A 305 16.01 -26.65 -11.47
N ALA A 306 14.98 -25.82 -11.61
CA ALA A 306 13.85 -25.86 -10.68
C ALA A 306 13.18 -27.24 -10.72
N VAL A 307 12.84 -27.81 -9.56
CA VAL A 307 12.19 -29.13 -9.42
C VAL A 307 10.72 -28.93 -9.08
N ASP A 308 9.83 -29.62 -9.79
CA ASP A 308 8.39 -29.51 -9.53
C ASP A 308 8.02 -30.18 -8.21
N VAL A 309 7.17 -29.50 -7.46
CA VAL A 309 6.52 -30.14 -6.33
C VAL A 309 5.60 -31.25 -6.85
N PRO A 310 5.53 -32.43 -6.18
CA PRO A 310 4.65 -33.51 -6.62
C PRO A 310 3.20 -33.04 -6.81
N ARG A 311 2.46 -33.60 -7.76
CA ARG A 311 1.05 -33.22 -7.99
C ARG A 311 0.18 -33.58 -6.78
N THR A 312 -0.66 -32.65 -6.31
CA THR A 312 -1.64 -32.88 -5.22
C THR A 312 -3.06 -33.13 -5.75
N LEU A 313 -3.29 -32.85 -7.02
CA LEU A 313 -4.59 -33.06 -7.66
C LEU A 313 -4.76 -34.56 -7.96
N LYS A 314 -5.95 -35.10 -7.65
CA LYS A 314 -6.32 -36.47 -7.99
C LYS A 314 -6.08 -36.69 -9.49
N ASP A 315 -5.41 -37.77 -9.84
CA ASP A 315 -5.35 -38.19 -11.23
C ASP A 315 -6.78 -38.53 -11.71
N THR A 316 -7.22 -37.88 -12.78
CA THR A 316 -8.54 -38.11 -13.37
C THR A 316 -8.69 -39.53 -13.91
N ASN A 317 -7.57 -40.25 -14.10
CA ASN A 317 -7.53 -41.65 -14.54
C ASN A 317 -7.57 -42.67 -13.40
N LEU A 318 -7.54 -42.25 -12.13
CA LEU A 318 -7.71 -43.16 -10.98
C LEU A 318 -9.13 -43.73 -10.96
N ASP A 319 -9.25 -45.06 -10.85
CA ASP A 319 -10.53 -45.75 -10.70
C ASP A 319 -11.32 -45.12 -9.54
N ARG A 320 -12.62 -44.87 -9.77
CA ARG A 320 -13.53 -44.31 -8.74
C ARG A 320 -13.59 -45.17 -7.49
N ARG A 321 -13.22 -46.44 -7.58
CA ARG A 321 -13.22 -47.41 -6.47
C ARG A 321 -11.96 -47.35 -5.60
N GLU A 322 -10.88 -46.70 -6.07
CA GLU A 322 -9.69 -46.56 -5.24
C GLU A 322 -9.85 -45.44 -4.21
N PRO A 323 -9.58 -45.72 -2.91
CA PRO A 323 -9.69 -44.71 -1.86
C PRO A 323 -8.61 -43.64 -2.06
N TYR A 324 -9.02 -42.50 -2.64
CA TYR A 324 -8.18 -41.32 -2.77
C TYR A 324 -8.42 -40.38 -1.59
N ARG A 325 -7.37 -40.09 -0.81
CA ARG A 325 -7.39 -38.99 0.17
C ARG A 325 -6.63 -37.80 -0.41
N PRO A 326 -7.30 -36.66 -0.71
CA PRO A 326 -6.58 -35.45 -1.06
C PRO A 326 -5.67 -35.07 0.09
N GLN A 327 -4.41 -34.78 -0.21
CA GLN A 327 -3.50 -34.22 0.78
C GLN A 327 -3.87 -32.75 0.94
N ILE A 328 -4.62 -32.44 2.01
CA ILE A 328 -5.10 -31.10 2.33
C ILE A 328 -4.11 -30.47 3.33
N GLY A 329 -3.64 -29.26 3.03
CA GLY A 329 -2.79 -28.45 3.93
C GLY A 329 -1.43 -28.07 3.35
N PHE A 330 -0.80 -27.04 3.94
CA PHE A 330 0.53 -26.54 3.56
C PHE A 330 1.71 -27.39 4.08
N LEU A 331 1.42 -28.43 4.85
CA LEU A 331 2.43 -29.33 5.42
C LEU A 331 2.69 -30.49 4.46
N ARG A 332 3.67 -30.31 3.59
CA ARG A 332 4.44 -31.44 3.09
C ARG A 332 5.78 -31.45 3.79
N GLU A 333 6.24 -32.62 4.20
CA GLU A 333 7.67 -32.92 4.26
C GLU A 333 8.22 -32.97 2.82
N ILE A 334 8.22 -31.82 2.13
CA ILE A 334 9.05 -31.64 0.94
C ILE A 334 10.48 -31.51 1.48
N PRO A 335 11.49 -32.20 0.90
CA PRO A 335 12.87 -31.79 1.05
C PRO A 335 12.99 -30.39 0.45
N ARG A 336 12.73 -29.36 1.27
CA ARG A 336 13.01 -27.99 0.90
C ARG A 336 14.52 -27.88 0.96
N HIS A 337 15.18 -27.74 -0.18
CA HIS A 337 16.35 -26.87 -0.18
C HIS A 337 15.80 -25.45 -0.02
N GLY A 338 15.62 -25.07 1.24
CA GLY A 338 15.43 -23.69 1.64
C GLY A 338 16.76 -23.10 2.06
N LEU A 339 16.85 -21.78 2.04
CA LEU A 339 17.74 -21.06 2.95
C LEU A 339 17.53 -21.68 4.35
N THR A 340 18.62 -22.07 5.01
CA THR A 340 18.58 -22.68 6.35
C THR A 340 17.79 -21.79 7.32
N ASP A 341 17.29 -22.37 8.42
CA ASP A 341 16.27 -21.90 9.38
C ASP A 341 16.27 -20.43 9.91
N ALA A 342 17.09 -19.53 9.38
CA ALA A 342 17.10 -18.09 9.68
C ALA A 342 15.80 -17.33 9.35
N GLY A 343 14.80 -17.97 8.73
CA GLY A 343 13.55 -17.31 8.29
C GLY A 343 12.25 -17.81 8.95
N ARG A 344 12.28 -18.76 9.88
CA ARG A 344 11.05 -19.17 10.59
C ARG A 344 10.79 -18.22 11.75
N ARG A 345 9.76 -17.36 11.61
CA ARG A 345 9.13 -16.68 12.75
C ARG A 345 8.72 -17.75 13.76
N MET A 346 9.20 -17.65 15.00
CA MET A 346 8.63 -18.36 16.15
C MET A 346 7.20 -17.91 16.40
#